data_AF-A0A261ESI5-F1
#
_entry.id   AF-A0A261ESI5-F1
#
_cell.length_a   1.000
_cell.length_b   1.000
_cell.length_c   1.000
_cell.angle_alpha   90.00
_cell.angle_beta   90.00
_cell.angle_gamma   90.00
#
_symmetry.space_group_name_H-M   'P 1'
#
loop_
_entity.id
_entity.type
_entity.pdbx_description
1 polymer ?
#
loop_
_entity_poly.entity_id
_entity_poly.type
_entity_poly.pdbx_seq_one_letter_code
_entity_poly.pdbx_strand_id
1 'polypeptide(L)' 'MKRKGITQDDMARASGRAQSYIAKHLMEHSTWKIDDIEAIAPLFGYPNALSLMSAAFDYKN' A
#
# COMPACT_ATOMS: atom_id res chain seq x y z
N MET A 1 -19.48 -11.30 6.07
CA MET A 1 -18.20 -11.58 5.39
C MET A 1 -17.12 -10.71 6.02
N LYS A 2 -16.15 -11.30 6.73
CA LYS A 2 -15.05 -10.53 7.35
C LYS A 2 -14.19 -9.95 6.21
N ARG A 3 -14.03 -8.63 6.15
CA ARG A 3 -12.93 -8.02 5.36
C ARG A 3 -11.65 -8.68 5.87
N LYS A 4 -11.03 -9.55 5.08
CA LYS A 4 -9.66 -9.98 5.36
C LYS A 4 -8.82 -8.71 5.24
N GLY A 5 -8.41 -8.15 6.37
CA GLY A 5 -7.57 -6.95 6.39
C GLY A 5 -6.26 -7.25 5.68
N ILE A 6 -5.85 -6.35 4.79
CA ILE A 6 -4.53 -6.43 4.13
C ILE A 6 -3.48 -6.29 5.23
N THR A 7 -2.59 -7.28 5.34
CA THR A 7 -1.55 -7.29 6.36
C THR A 7 -0.25 -6.65 5.84
N GLN A 8 0.67 -6.30 6.75
CA GLN A 8 2.01 -5.84 6.36
C GLN A 8 2.78 -6.91 5.57
N ASP A 9 2.53 -8.19 5.86
CA ASP A 9 3.12 -9.32 5.14
C ASP A 9 2.60 -9.42 3.70
N ASP A 10 1.31 -9.16 3.47
CA ASP A 10 0.75 -9.12 2.11
C ASP A 10 1.40 -8.00 1.27
N MET A 11 1.59 -6.82 1.88
CA MET A 11 2.28 -5.69 1.23
C MET A 11 3.76 -5.98 0.98
N ALA A 12 4.45 -6.64 1.91
CA ALA A 12 5.83 -7.06 1.76
C ALA A 12 5.99 -8.05 0.60
N ARG A 13 5.10 -9.06 0.53
CA ARG A 13 5.07 -10.04 -0.57
C ARG A 13 4.78 -9.38 -1.91
N ALA A 14 3.82 -8.46 -1.97
CA ALA A 14 3.47 -7.78 -3.22
C ALA A 14 4.60 -6.87 -3.75
N SER A 15 5.25 -6.11 -2.87
CA SER A 15 6.31 -5.17 -3.24
C SER A 15 7.70 -5.79 -3.35
N GLY A 16 7.89 -7.05 -2.92
CA GLY A 16 9.21 -7.67 -2.81
C GLY A 16 10.12 -7.01 -1.77
N ARG A 17 9.54 -6.27 -0.81
CA ARG A 17 10.25 -5.57 0.26
C ARG A 17 10.21 -6.35 1.56
N ALA A 18 11.13 -6.04 2.47
CA ALA A 18 11.07 -6.56 3.83
C ALA A 18 9.85 -5.99 4.58
N GLN A 19 9.26 -6.77 5.47
CA GLN A 19 8.15 -6.29 6.32
C GLN A 19 8.56 -5.08 7.18
N SER A 20 9.82 -5.00 7.62
CA SER A 20 10.36 -3.83 8.33
C SER A 20 10.37 -2.55 7.49
N TYR A 21 10.58 -2.67 6.17
CA TYR A 21 10.46 -1.55 5.22
C TYR A 21 9.02 -1.05 5.19
N ILE A 22 8.04 -1.96 5.06
CA ILE A 22 6.61 -1.63 5.07
C ILE A 22 6.21 -0.96 6.39
N ALA A 23 6.61 -1.54 7.53
CA ALA A 23 6.36 -0.99 8.86
C ALA A 23 6.87 0.44 8.99
N LYS A 24 8.12 0.70 8.55
CA LYS A 24 8.72 2.03 8.57
C LYS A 24 7.88 3.04 7.78
N HIS A 25 7.42 2.69 6.58
CA HIS A 25 6.68 3.63 5.73
C HIS A 25 5.24 3.85 6.17
N LEU A 26 4.64 2.91 6.92
CA LEU A 26 3.33 3.10 7.53
C LEU A 26 3.40 3.93 8.83
N MET A 27 4.43 3.71 9.67
CA MET A 27 4.52 4.33 11.00
C MET A 27 5.25 5.67 11.01
N GLU A 28 6.33 5.82 10.23
CA GLU A 28 7.21 6.98 10.30
C GLU A 28 6.90 8.04 9.24
N HIS A 29 5.76 7.93 8.54
CA HIS A 29 5.37 8.85 7.47
C HIS A 29 6.46 9.00 6.39
N SER A 30 7.28 7.96 6.19
CA SER A 30 8.31 7.95 5.16
C SER A 30 7.68 7.92 3.77
N THR A 31 8.28 8.64 2.82
CA THR A 31 7.84 8.67 1.43
C THR A 31 7.97 7.29 0.79
N TRP A 32 6.89 6.80 0.19
CA TRP A 32 6.89 5.58 -0.61
C TRP A 32 7.46 5.83 -2.01
N LYS A 33 8.18 4.87 -2.58
CA LYS A 33 8.50 4.92 -4.00
C LYS A 33 7.26 4.58 -4.82
N ILE A 34 7.12 5.18 -6.00
CA ILE A 34 5.97 4.93 -6.87
C ILE A 34 5.83 3.44 -7.23
N ASP A 35 6.94 2.76 -7.47
CA ASP A 35 6.95 1.32 -7.78
C ASP A 35 6.42 0.46 -6.63
N ASP A 36 6.67 0.87 -5.37
CA ASP A 36 6.15 0.15 -4.21
C ASP A 36 4.64 0.36 -4.07
N ILE A 37 4.14 1.55 -4.41
CA ILE A 37 2.70 1.87 -4.47
C ILE A 37 2.03 1.10 -5.61
N GLU A 38 2.66 1.05 -6.79
CA GLU A 38 2.19 0.32 -7.97
C GLU A 38 2.01 -1.17 -7.63
N ALA A 39 2.99 -1.74 -6.94
CA ALA A 39 2.98 -3.14 -6.55
C ALA A 39 1.88 -3.49 -5.53
N ILE A 40 1.56 -2.59 -4.58
CA ILE A 40 0.52 -2.86 -3.56
C ILE A 40 -0.89 -2.46 -4.01
N ALA A 41 -1.05 -1.62 -5.04
CA ALA A 41 -2.35 -1.13 -5.51
C ALA A 41 -3.39 -2.25 -5.75
N PRO A 42 -3.03 -3.40 -6.36
CA PRO A 42 -3.99 -4.50 -6.55
C PRO A 42 -4.51 -5.10 -5.24
N LEU A 43 -3.74 -5.06 -4.14
CA LEU A 43 -4.21 -5.55 -2.84
C LEU A 43 -5.43 -4.77 -2.35
N PHE A 44 -5.51 -3.49 -2.71
CA PHE A 44 -6.59 -2.57 -2.37
C PHE A 44 -7.68 -2.52 -3.44
N GLY A 45 -7.59 -3.33 -4.51
CA GLY A 45 -8.54 -3.35 -5.61
C GLY A 45 -8.35 -2.24 -6.64
N TYR A 46 -7.19 -1.58 -6.66
CA TYR A 46 -6.87 -0.56 -7.64
C TYR A 46 -5.93 -1.09 -8.73
N PRO A 47 -6.08 -0.63 -9.99
CA PRO A 47 -5.30 -1.15 -11.11
C PRO A 47 -3.85 -0.65 -11.15
N ASN A 48 -3.54 0.49 -10.50
CA ASN A 48 -2.22 1.13 -10.51
C ASN A 48 -2.07 2.11 -9.33
N ALA A 49 -0.84 2.61 -9.15
CA ALA A 49 -0.48 3.55 -8.09
C ALA A 49 -1.32 4.83 -8.14
N LEU A 50 -1.54 5.38 -9.33
CA LEU A 50 -2.28 6.62 -9.50
C LEU A 50 -3.72 6.50 -9.01
N SER A 51 -4.39 5.38 -9.33
CA SER A 51 -5.77 5.11 -8.90
C SER A 51 -5.87 4.95 -7.38
N LEU A 52 -4.91 4.23 -6.77
CA LEU A 52 -4.82 4.09 -5.32
C LEU A 52 -4.59 5.45 -4.64
N MET A 53 -3.64 6.23 -5.16
CA MET A 53 -3.32 7.56 -4.63
C MET A 53 -4.51 8.51 -4.73
N SER A 54 -5.21 8.54 -5.86
CA SER A 54 -6.42 9.36 -6.04
C SER A 54 -7.46 9.03 -4.97
N ALA A 55 -7.76 7.75 -4.78
CA ALA A 55 -8.70 7.33 -3.75
C ALA A 55 -8.24 7.68 -2.33
N ALA A 56 -6.93 7.64 -2.06
CA ALA A 56 -6.37 8.04 -0.77
C ALA A 56 -6.42 9.55 -0.53
N PHE A 57 -6.31 10.37 -1.59
CA PHE A 57 -6.51 11.82 -1.52
C PHE A 57 -7.99 12.18 -1.33
N ASP A 58 -8.89 11.51 -2.05
CA ASP A 58 -10.33 11.73 -1.94
C ASP A 58 -10.85 11.39 -0.54
N TYR A 59 -10.29 10.36 0.13
CA TYR A 59 -10.63 10.01 1.51
C TYR A 59 -10.35 11.13 2.54
N LYS A 60 -9.46 12.09 2.21
CA LYS A 60 -9.10 13.19 3.12
C LYS A 60 -9.96 14.45 2.95
N ASN A 61 -10.88 14.48 1.98
CA ASN A 61 -11.87 15.54 1.80
C ASN A 61 -13.26 15.09 2.29
#